data_AF-A0A0C9US98-F1
#
_entry.id   AF-A0A0C9US98-F1
#
_cell.length_a   1.000
_cell.length_b   1.000
_cell.length_c   1.000
_cell.angle_alpha   90.00
_cell.angle_beta   90.00
_cell.angle_gamma   90.00
#
_symmetry.space_group_name_H-M   'P 1'
#
loop_
_entity.id
_entity.type
_entity.pdbx_description
1 polymer ?
#
loop_
_entity_poly.entity_id
_entity_poly.type
_entity_poly.pdbx_seq_one_letter_code
_entity_poly.pdbx_strand_id
1 'polypeptide(L)'
;MTYILTPVDEHAWFLWVQISISYIVGAIIPITMPRRYTPVDPLNPSKDNNPEQTASWFFLFTYTFMDPLIWKAANYEHLPYEELPPLADYDRSEYLVDKSKGLLDPFFRKKKTHIFWGLMKLYCSEYARLTIALSTMLLAGFIPPVAMNKILHYLETGDSDAYFRPWMWVGAFFVAPNIAALAYQYYIYIATWTLVRTEAILTQLVFDHSLRIRMKEDVAGGSVPSTPTSSRPQSVLVAAEEVHVEPAKESVRSGENLVGRINNYVGTDLGNIGEGRDFLLIIVGSPLRFTIPNELFPAA
;
A
#
# COMPACT_ATOMS: atom_id res chain seq x y z
N MET A 1 -33.12 -21.56 -12.98
CA MET A 1 -31.68 -21.88 -12.74
C MET A 1 -31.51 -23.26 -12.10
N THR A 2 -32.45 -23.73 -11.29
CA THR A 2 -32.46 -25.09 -10.72
C THR A 2 -33.34 -26.03 -11.56
N TYR A 3 -33.23 -27.34 -11.35
CA TYR A 3 -34.07 -28.35 -12.02
C TYR A 3 -35.42 -28.58 -11.31
N ILE A 4 -35.46 -28.37 -10.01
CA ILE A 4 -36.57 -28.77 -9.14
C ILE A 4 -37.61 -27.67 -8.86
N LEU A 5 -37.38 -26.44 -9.33
CA LEU A 5 -38.27 -25.30 -9.06
C LEU A 5 -38.76 -24.68 -10.36
N THR A 6 -40.06 -24.45 -10.45
CA THR A 6 -40.70 -23.65 -11.50
C THR A 6 -40.91 -22.22 -11.01
N PRO A 7 -40.67 -21.19 -11.84
CA PRO A 7 -40.94 -19.81 -11.46
C PRO A 7 -42.42 -19.61 -11.18
N VAL A 8 -42.74 -18.92 -10.09
CA VAL A 8 -44.13 -18.63 -9.66
C VAL A 8 -44.75 -17.48 -10.48
N ASP A 9 -43.94 -16.61 -11.07
CA ASP A 9 -44.41 -15.42 -11.78
C ASP A 9 -44.76 -15.70 -13.26
N GLU A 10 -46.01 -15.42 -13.65
CA GLU A 10 -46.51 -15.53 -15.04
C GLU A 10 -45.90 -14.50 -16.01
N HIS A 11 -45.34 -13.39 -15.51
CA HIS A 11 -44.74 -12.32 -16.31
C HIS A 11 -43.23 -12.19 -16.10
N ALA A 12 -42.52 -13.32 -16.16
CA ALA A 12 -41.08 -13.40 -15.93
C ALA A 12 -40.25 -12.37 -16.74
N TRP A 13 -40.66 -12.02 -17.96
CA TRP A 13 -39.91 -11.07 -18.81
C TRP A 13 -39.88 -9.64 -18.23
N PHE A 14 -40.96 -9.20 -17.59
CA PHE A 14 -41.04 -7.86 -17.01
C PHE A 14 -40.08 -7.72 -15.82
N LEU A 15 -40.00 -8.77 -15.00
CA LEU A 15 -39.05 -8.86 -13.89
C LEU A 15 -37.59 -8.79 -14.41
N TRP A 16 -37.26 -9.48 -15.50
CA TRP A 16 -35.93 -9.40 -16.11
C TRP A 16 -35.60 -8.02 -16.66
N VAL A 17 -36.57 -7.32 -17.25
CA VAL A 17 -36.39 -5.93 -17.68
C VAL A 17 -36.13 -5.02 -16.47
N GLN A 18 -36.90 -5.17 -15.39
CA GLN A 18 -36.70 -4.39 -14.16
C GLN A 18 -35.34 -4.66 -13.51
N ILE A 19 -34.91 -5.93 -13.44
CA ILE A 19 -33.57 -6.30 -12.95
C ILE A 19 -32.49 -5.68 -13.84
N SER A 20 -32.66 -5.74 -15.17
CA SER A 20 -31.68 -5.21 -16.12
C SER A 20 -31.54 -3.70 -15.98
N ILE A 21 -32.65 -2.97 -15.91
CA ILE A 21 -32.64 -1.52 -15.70
C ILE A 21 -32.01 -1.18 -14.34
N SER A 22 -32.38 -1.91 -13.28
CA SER A 22 -31.83 -1.70 -11.94
C SER A 22 -30.32 -1.97 -11.88
N TYR A 23 -29.84 -2.98 -12.62
CA TYR A 23 -28.42 -3.29 -12.72
C TYR A 23 -27.65 -2.21 -13.49
N ILE A 24 -28.20 -1.72 -14.59
CA ILE A 24 -27.59 -0.63 -15.36
C ILE A 24 -27.47 0.64 -14.50
N VAL A 25 -28.58 1.05 -13.87
CA VAL A 25 -28.63 2.28 -13.08
C VAL A 25 -27.86 2.16 -11.76
N GLY A 26 -27.95 1.01 -11.09
CA GLY A 26 -27.38 0.80 -9.76
C GLY A 26 -25.92 0.32 -9.75
N ALA A 27 -25.45 -0.34 -10.82
CA ALA A 27 -24.09 -0.88 -10.88
C ALA A 27 -23.28 -0.28 -12.04
N ILE A 28 -23.74 -0.41 -13.29
CA ILE A 28 -22.93 -0.03 -14.45
C ILE A 28 -22.64 1.48 -14.46
N ILE A 29 -23.67 2.32 -14.29
CA ILE A 29 -23.49 3.77 -14.29
C ILE A 29 -22.53 4.21 -13.15
N PRO A 30 -22.73 3.85 -11.88
CA PRO A 30 -21.81 4.24 -10.80
C PRO A 30 -20.38 3.73 -10.96
N ILE A 31 -20.19 2.53 -11.54
CA ILE A 31 -18.87 1.93 -11.73
C ILE A 31 -18.09 2.62 -12.87
N THR A 32 -18.80 3.05 -13.92
CA THR A 32 -18.19 3.67 -15.11
C THR A 32 -18.15 5.21 -15.06
N MET A 33 -19.02 5.84 -14.27
CA MET A 33 -19.08 7.29 -14.12
C MET A 33 -17.79 7.82 -13.43
N PRO A 34 -17.14 8.83 -14.00
CA PRO A 34 -15.96 9.46 -13.40
C PRO A 34 -16.27 9.99 -11.99
N ARG A 35 -15.33 9.80 -11.07
CA ARG A 35 -15.46 10.31 -9.69
C ARG A 35 -15.22 11.81 -9.69
N ARG A 36 -16.01 12.54 -8.91
CA ARG A 36 -15.77 13.96 -8.68
C ARG A 36 -14.53 14.10 -7.80
N TYR A 37 -13.61 14.96 -8.23
CA TYR A 37 -12.45 15.33 -7.40
C TYR A 37 -12.93 15.99 -6.11
N THR A 38 -12.47 15.46 -4.98
CA THR A 38 -12.67 16.03 -3.65
C THR A 38 -11.29 16.32 -3.07
N PRO A 39 -10.92 17.59 -2.86
CA PRO A 39 -9.61 17.95 -2.33
C PRO A 39 -9.43 17.41 -0.92
N VAL A 40 -8.24 16.91 -0.63
CA VAL A 40 -7.89 16.42 0.72
C VAL A 40 -7.79 17.57 1.72
N ASP A 41 -7.21 18.70 1.28
CA ASP A 41 -7.19 19.97 2.00
C ASP A 41 -8.06 21.00 1.24
N PRO A 42 -9.27 21.31 1.74
CA PRO A 42 -10.14 22.30 1.11
C PRO A 42 -9.54 23.71 1.05
N LEU A 43 -8.57 24.03 1.91
CA LEU A 43 -7.93 25.34 1.96
C LEU A 43 -6.82 25.49 0.90
N ASN A 44 -6.28 24.38 0.41
CA ASN A 44 -5.23 24.35 -0.61
C ASN A 44 -5.47 23.24 -1.64
N PRO A 45 -6.51 23.38 -2.50
CA PRO A 45 -6.83 22.40 -3.52
C PRO A 45 -5.73 22.31 -4.58
N SER A 46 -5.59 21.14 -5.19
CA SER A 46 -4.64 20.93 -6.29
C SER A 46 -5.04 21.72 -7.52
N LYS A 47 -4.04 22.35 -8.16
CA LYS A 47 -4.22 23.08 -9.43
C LYS A 47 -4.47 22.11 -10.58
N ASP A 48 -3.64 21.07 -10.65
CA ASP A 48 -3.75 19.97 -11.61
C ASP A 48 -4.01 18.67 -10.85
N ASN A 49 -5.04 17.94 -11.27
CA ASN A 49 -5.47 16.72 -10.59
C ASN A 49 -4.82 15.51 -11.22
N ASN A 50 -4.39 14.55 -10.40
CA ASN A 50 -3.96 13.27 -10.92
C ASN A 50 -5.17 12.55 -11.56
N PRO A 51 -5.05 11.98 -12.78
CA PRO A 51 -6.13 11.24 -13.43
C PRO A 51 -6.75 10.16 -12.54
N GLU A 52 -5.95 9.52 -11.69
CA GLU A 52 -6.39 8.50 -10.73
C GLU A 52 -7.48 9.02 -9.77
N GLN A 53 -7.43 10.30 -9.36
CA GLN A 53 -8.37 10.89 -8.42
C GLN A 53 -9.75 11.16 -9.04
N THR A 54 -9.82 11.20 -10.37
CA THR A 54 -11.07 11.45 -11.13
C THR A 54 -11.55 10.22 -11.91
N ALA A 55 -10.68 9.21 -12.06
CA ALA A 55 -11.01 7.96 -12.73
C ALA A 55 -12.23 7.29 -12.08
N SER A 56 -13.09 6.69 -12.90
CA SER A 56 -14.18 5.84 -12.40
C SER A 56 -13.62 4.59 -11.74
N TRP A 57 -14.46 3.86 -10.99
CA TRP A 57 -14.03 2.62 -10.33
C TRP A 57 -13.55 1.58 -11.35
N PHE A 58 -14.23 1.48 -12.49
CA PHE A 58 -13.79 0.60 -13.57
C PHE A 58 -12.37 0.93 -14.01
N PHE A 59 -12.11 2.19 -14.38
CA PHE A 59 -10.80 2.65 -14.85
C PHE A 59 -9.71 2.49 -13.79
N LEU A 60 -10.06 2.62 -12.51
CA LEU A 60 -9.15 2.41 -11.40
C LEU A 60 -8.76 0.94 -11.25
N PHE A 61 -9.73 0.02 -11.29
CA PHE A 61 -9.47 -1.42 -11.17
C PHE A 61 -8.74 -2.01 -12.39
N THR A 62 -8.95 -1.44 -13.58
CA THR A 62 -8.28 -1.87 -14.82
C THR A 62 -7.02 -1.06 -15.16
N TYR A 63 -6.69 -0.03 -14.36
CA TYR A 63 -5.58 0.91 -14.62
C TYR A 63 -5.66 1.66 -15.95
N THR A 64 -6.81 1.70 -16.60
CA THR A 64 -7.03 2.33 -17.92
C THR A 64 -6.73 3.83 -17.91
N PHE A 65 -6.75 4.48 -16.74
CA PHE A 65 -6.35 5.89 -16.62
C PHE A 65 -4.85 6.13 -16.95
N MET A 66 -4.02 5.10 -16.91
CA MET A 66 -2.60 5.15 -17.29
C MET A 66 -2.37 4.97 -18.78
N ASP A 67 -3.36 4.48 -19.55
CA ASP A 67 -3.21 4.18 -20.97
C ASP A 67 -2.69 5.38 -21.79
N PRO A 68 -3.20 6.62 -21.62
CA PRO A 68 -2.67 7.77 -22.36
C PRO A 68 -1.18 8.02 -22.07
N LEU A 69 -0.73 7.77 -20.83
CA LEU A 69 0.67 7.93 -20.44
C LEU A 69 1.54 6.83 -21.05
N ILE A 70 1.07 5.57 -21.01
CA ILE A 70 1.76 4.43 -21.60
C ILE A 70 1.91 4.62 -23.11
N TRP A 71 0.85 5.07 -23.79
CA TRP A 71 0.90 5.39 -25.21
C TRP A 71 1.86 6.53 -25.53
N LYS A 72 1.91 7.59 -24.71
CA LYS A 72 2.94 8.63 -24.86
C LYS A 72 4.33 8.04 -24.68
N ALA A 73 4.58 7.33 -23.58
CA ALA A 73 5.88 6.72 -23.31
C ALA A 73 6.34 5.76 -24.42
N ALA A 74 5.41 5.05 -25.07
CA ALA A 74 5.71 4.14 -26.18
C ALA A 74 6.11 4.87 -27.49
N ASN A 75 5.69 6.12 -27.67
CA ASN A 75 5.93 6.88 -28.90
C ASN A 75 7.12 7.86 -28.79
N TYR A 76 7.61 8.13 -27.59
CA TYR A 76 8.74 9.03 -27.33
C TYR A 76 9.99 8.22 -26.98
N GLU A 77 11.16 8.67 -27.42
CA GLU A 77 12.44 8.05 -27.03
C GLU A 77 12.73 8.25 -25.54
N HIS A 78 12.34 9.42 -25.01
CA HIS A 78 12.41 9.75 -23.59
C HIS A 78 11.19 10.59 -23.22
N LEU A 79 10.40 10.11 -22.25
CA LEU A 79 9.27 10.86 -21.73
C LEU A 79 9.77 11.86 -20.67
N PRO A 80 9.65 13.18 -20.91
CA PRO A 80 10.10 14.19 -19.96
C PRO A 80 9.28 14.16 -18.66
N TYR A 81 9.89 14.58 -17.56
CA TYR A 81 9.28 14.55 -16.22
C TYR A 81 8.00 15.40 -16.14
N GLU A 82 7.96 16.51 -16.85
CA GLU A 82 6.84 17.45 -16.88
C GLU A 82 5.58 16.86 -17.53
N GLU A 83 5.71 15.80 -18.30
CA GLU A 83 4.57 15.08 -18.90
C GLU A 83 3.99 13.99 -18.00
N LEU A 84 4.65 13.67 -16.89
CA LEU A 84 4.11 12.76 -15.89
C LEU A 84 2.93 13.41 -15.16
N PRO A 85 1.90 12.61 -14.79
CA PRO A 85 0.80 13.12 -14.01
C PRO A 85 1.31 13.66 -12.66
N PRO A 86 0.73 14.77 -12.15
CA PRO A 86 1.12 15.33 -10.86
C PRO A 86 0.84 14.35 -9.74
N LEU A 87 1.60 14.45 -8.65
CA LEU A 87 1.38 13.62 -7.46
C LEU A 87 -0.02 13.89 -6.88
N ALA A 88 -0.74 12.81 -6.57
CA ALA A 88 -2.06 12.90 -5.95
C ALA A 88 -1.99 13.58 -4.58
N ASP A 89 -3.04 14.35 -4.24
CA ASP A 89 -3.08 15.17 -3.02
C ASP A 89 -2.83 14.38 -1.74
N TYR A 90 -3.36 13.17 -1.70
CA TYR A 90 -3.26 12.28 -0.55
C TYR A 90 -1.86 11.71 -0.36
N ASP A 91 -0.96 11.82 -1.35
CA ASP A 91 0.42 11.32 -1.32
C ASP A 91 1.44 12.44 -1.07
N ARG A 92 0.99 13.69 -0.98
CA ARG A 92 1.87 14.82 -0.67
C ARG A 92 2.47 14.70 0.72
N SER A 93 3.74 15.06 0.85
CA SER A 93 4.49 14.94 2.11
C SER A 93 3.87 15.77 3.22
N GLU A 94 3.35 16.98 2.94
CA GLU A 94 2.73 17.83 3.96
C GLU A 94 1.54 17.14 4.61
N TYR A 95 0.67 16.52 3.80
CA TYR A 95 -0.49 15.78 4.29
C TYR A 95 -0.08 14.51 5.02
N LEU A 96 0.85 13.73 4.47
CA LEU A 96 1.31 12.48 5.09
C LEU A 96 1.98 12.73 6.46
N VAL A 97 2.75 13.81 6.59
CA VAL A 97 3.36 14.23 7.86
C VAL A 97 2.30 14.66 8.85
N ASP A 98 1.35 15.51 8.44
CA ASP A 98 0.27 15.96 9.34
C ASP A 98 -0.57 14.80 9.86
N LYS A 99 -0.91 13.85 8.98
CA LYS A 99 -1.66 12.63 9.33
C LYS A 99 -0.88 11.70 10.27
N SER A 100 0.45 11.63 10.14
CA SER A 100 1.28 10.65 10.86
C SER A 100 1.96 11.17 12.13
N LYS A 101 2.22 12.48 12.25
CA LYS A 101 3.01 13.07 13.36
C LYS A 101 2.49 12.70 14.75
N GLY A 102 1.17 12.69 14.94
CA GLY A 102 0.56 12.34 16.23
C GLY A 102 0.72 10.87 16.63
N LEU A 103 0.97 9.99 15.66
CA LEU A 103 1.09 8.54 15.86
C LEU A 103 2.54 8.05 15.82
N LEU A 104 3.41 8.71 15.05
CA LEU A 104 4.77 8.25 14.77
C LEU A 104 5.87 9.14 15.38
N ASP A 105 5.72 10.47 15.40
CA ASP A 105 6.78 11.36 15.90
C ASP A 105 6.89 11.28 17.44
N PRO A 106 8.02 10.83 18.01
CA PRO A 106 8.22 10.76 19.46
C PRO A 106 8.03 12.10 20.18
N PHE A 107 8.22 13.24 19.49
CA PHE A 107 8.11 14.57 20.06
C PHE A 107 6.66 14.99 20.32
N PHE A 108 5.75 14.69 19.39
CA PHE A 108 4.32 15.00 19.53
C PHE A 108 3.58 13.96 20.38
N ARG A 109 4.19 12.80 20.61
CA ARG A 109 3.58 11.69 21.32
C ARG A 109 3.74 11.81 22.83
N LYS A 110 2.63 11.63 23.55
CA LYS A 110 2.60 11.58 25.03
C LYS A 110 3.25 10.34 25.62
N LYS A 111 3.37 9.23 24.88
CA LYS A 111 3.90 7.95 25.34
C LYS A 111 4.85 7.34 24.31
N LYS A 112 6.00 6.83 24.79
CA LYS A 112 6.95 6.05 23.98
C LYS A 112 6.35 4.67 23.70
N THR A 113 6.03 4.37 22.44
CA THR A 113 5.71 3.01 21.99
C THR A 113 6.42 2.76 20.67
N HIS A 114 6.66 1.49 20.35
CA HIS A 114 7.25 1.08 19.08
C HIS A 114 6.49 1.66 17.89
N ILE A 115 7.25 2.08 16.86
CA ILE A 115 6.76 2.68 15.61
C ILE A 115 5.79 1.73 14.89
N PHE A 116 6.03 0.42 14.98
CA PHE A 116 5.16 -0.62 14.44
C PHE A 116 3.68 -0.43 14.82
N TRP A 117 3.39 -0.22 16.11
CA TRP A 117 2.02 -0.01 16.58
C TRP A 117 1.41 1.31 16.09
N GLY A 118 2.24 2.32 15.86
CA GLY A 118 1.81 3.58 15.27
C GLY A 118 1.43 3.40 13.79
N LEU A 119 2.23 2.67 13.03
CA LEU A 119 1.96 2.33 11.63
C LEU A 119 0.70 1.46 11.50
N MET A 120 0.52 0.49 12.39
CA MET A 120 -0.67 -0.36 12.41
C MET A 120 -1.96 0.46 12.62
N LYS A 121 -1.90 1.49 13.48
CA LYS A 121 -3.03 2.40 13.70
C LYS A 121 -3.24 3.37 12.53
N LEU A 122 -2.16 3.87 11.94
CA LEU A 122 -2.20 4.80 10.81
C LEU A 122 -2.88 4.16 9.59
N TYR A 123 -2.60 2.88 9.35
CA TYR A 123 -3.06 2.13 8.19
C TYR A 123 -4.14 1.08 8.50
N CYS A 124 -4.91 1.25 9.58
CA CYS A 124 -5.90 0.25 9.99
C CYS A 124 -6.95 -0.02 8.90
N SER A 125 -7.37 1.01 8.17
CA SER A 125 -8.35 0.92 7.09
C SER A 125 -7.79 0.21 5.85
N GLU A 126 -6.50 0.40 5.58
CA GLU A 126 -5.73 -0.20 4.51
C GLU A 126 -5.55 -1.69 4.79
N TYR A 127 -5.15 -2.05 6.02
CA TYR A 127 -5.04 -3.45 6.43
C TYR A 127 -6.39 -4.18 6.39
N ALA A 128 -7.50 -3.51 6.72
CA ALA A 128 -8.83 -4.07 6.53
C ALA A 128 -9.14 -4.35 5.05
N ARG A 129 -8.84 -3.40 4.16
CA ARG A 129 -9.01 -3.57 2.70
C ARG A 129 -8.11 -4.67 2.13
N LEU A 130 -6.85 -4.77 2.57
CA LEU A 130 -5.92 -5.84 2.19
C LEU A 130 -6.42 -7.21 2.63
N THR A 131 -6.96 -7.31 3.85
CA THR A 131 -7.51 -8.57 4.39
C THR A 131 -8.71 -9.03 3.56
N ILE A 132 -9.62 -8.11 3.20
CA ILE A 132 -10.79 -8.40 2.36
C ILE A 132 -10.36 -8.85 0.95
N ALA A 133 -9.44 -8.12 0.33
CA ALA A 133 -8.92 -8.45 -0.99
C ALA A 133 -8.25 -9.83 -1.02
N LEU A 134 -7.38 -10.10 -0.03
CA LEU A 134 -6.70 -11.38 0.12
C LEU A 134 -7.70 -12.54 0.31
N SER A 135 -8.67 -12.36 1.19
CA SER A 135 -9.71 -13.37 1.44
C SER A 135 -10.52 -13.66 0.18
N THR A 136 -10.92 -12.61 -0.55
CA THR A 136 -11.68 -12.72 -1.79
C THR A 136 -10.91 -13.48 -2.86
N MET A 137 -9.63 -13.14 -3.06
CA MET A 137 -8.77 -13.83 -4.02
C MET A 137 -8.64 -15.31 -3.71
N LEU A 138 -8.39 -15.66 -2.43
CA LEU A 138 -8.20 -17.04 -2.02
C LEU A 138 -9.49 -17.86 -2.15
N LEU A 139 -10.63 -17.30 -1.73
CA LEU A 139 -11.94 -17.95 -1.86
C LEU A 139 -12.32 -18.17 -3.32
N ALA A 140 -12.12 -17.16 -4.18
CA ALA A 140 -12.36 -17.30 -5.60
C ALA A 140 -11.45 -18.36 -6.25
N GLY A 141 -10.23 -18.53 -5.74
CA GLY A 141 -9.29 -19.57 -6.18
C GLY A 141 -9.76 -21.01 -5.95
N PHE A 142 -10.69 -21.26 -5.02
CA PHE A 142 -11.25 -22.60 -4.77
C PHE A 142 -12.43 -22.94 -5.68
N ILE A 143 -13.03 -21.96 -6.35
CA ILE A 143 -14.19 -22.18 -7.21
C ILE A 143 -13.86 -23.05 -8.43
N PRO A 144 -12.73 -22.86 -9.18
CA PRO A 144 -12.45 -23.68 -10.35
C PRO A 144 -12.30 -25.18 -10.06
N PRO A 145 -11.58 -25.63 -9.01
CA PRO A 145 -11.57 -27.05 -8.62
C PRO A 145 -12.96 -27.62 -8.29
N VAL A 146 -13.77 -26.88 -7.54
CA VAL A 146 -15.13 -27.30 -7.18
C VAL A 146 -16.03 -27.38 -8.41
N ALA A 147 -15.99 -26.36 -9.26
CA ALA A 147 -16.74 -26.31 -10.50
C ALA A 147 -16.35 -27.45 -11.44
N MET A 148 -15.05 -27.74 -11.56
CA MET A 148 -14.56 -28.87 -12.36
C MET A 148 -15.11 -30.20 -11.86
N ASN A 149 -15.03 -30.47 -10.55
CA ASN A 149 -15.56 -31.69 -9.96
C ASN A 149 -17.07 -31.82 -10.25
N LYS A 150 -17.85 -30.76 -10.08
CA LYS A 150 -19.30 -30.77 -10.36
C LYS A 150 -19.64 -30.96 -11.83
N ILE A 151 -18.85 -30.41 -12.75
CA ILE A 151 -19.02 -30.65 -14.19
C ILE A 151 -18.73 -32.11 -14.53
N LEU A 152 -17.63 -32.67 -14.01
CA LEU A 152 -17.27 -34.08 -14.25
C LEU A 152 -18.33 -35.03 -13.71
N HIS A 153 -18.76 -34.83 -12.46
CA HIS A 153 -19.81 -35.64 -11.86
C HIS A 153 -21.11 -35.59 -12.69
N TYR A 154 -21.50 -34.41 -13.18
CA TYR A 154 -22.66 -34.29 -14.06
C TYR A 154 -22.51 -35.10 -15.36
N LEU A 155 -21.32 -35.12 -15.95
CA LEU A 155 -21.05 -35.89 -17.16
C LEU A 155 -21.09 -37.40 -16.91
N GLU A 156 -20.70 -37.85 -15.72
CA GLU A 156 -20.65 -39.28 -15.35
C GLU A 156 -22.05 -39.84 -14.98
N THR A 157 -22.83 -39.11 -14.19
CA THR A 157 -24.12 -39.60 -13.67
C THR A 157 -25.34 -39.04 -14.40
N GLY A 158 -25.16 -38.04 -15.27
CA GLY A 158 -26.26 -37.32 -15.91
C GLY A 158 -27.05 -36.45 -14.92
N ASP A 159 -28.37 -36.35 -15.13
CA ASP A 159 -29.25 -35.40 -14.43
C ASP A 159 -29.76 -35.89 -13.06
N SER A 160 -29.37 -37.09 -12.60
CA SER A 160 -30.05 -37.80 -11.51
C SER A 160 -29.88 -37.21 -10.11
N ASP A 161 -28.94 -36.27 -9.90
CA ASP A 161 -28.68 -35.66 -8.57
C ASP A 161 -28.19 -34.19 -8.62
N ALA A 162 -28.35 -33.50 -9.75
CA ALA A 162 -27.81 -32.16 -9.93
C ALA A 162 -28.79 -31.05 -9.47
N TYR A 163 -28.50 -30.37 -8.36
CA TYR A 163 -29.30 -29.21 -7.90
C TYR A 163 -29.20 -28.00 -8.86
N PHE A 164 -27.98 -27.70 -9.31
CA PHE A 164 -27.69 -26.61 -10.25
C PHE A 164 -27.39 -27.14 -11.65
N ARG A 165 -27.82 -26.38 -12.67
CA ARG A 165 -27.52 -26.71 -14.07
C ARG A 165 -26.02 -26.56 -14.37
N PRO A 166 -25.43 -27.42 -15.23
CA PRO A 166 -23.99 -27.43 -15.51
C PRO A 166 -23.43 -26.09 -16.01
N TRP A 167 -24.20 -25.34 -16.80
CA TRP A 167 -23.75 -24.05 -17.33
C TRP A 167 -23.46 -23.02 -16.22
N MET A 168 -24.07 -23.16 -15.03
CA MET A 168 -23.74 -22.33 -13.86
C MET A 168 -22.30 -22.58 -13.40
N TRP A 169 -21.88 -23.84 -13.35
CA TRP A 169 -20.52 -24.22 -12.99
C TRP A 169 -19.52 -23.82 -14.07
N VAL A 170 -19.89 -23.92 -15.35
CA VAL A 170 -19.08 -23.40 -16.46
C VAL A 170 -18.89 -21.88 -16.32
N GLY A 171 -19.97 -21.15 -16.03
CA GLY A 171 -19.91 -19.71 -15.78
C GLY A 171 -19.04 -19.36 -14.56
N ALA A 172 -19.21 -20.07 -13.45
CA ALA A 172 -18.41 -19.89 -12.24
C ALA A 172 -16.92 -20.20 -12.47
N PHE A 173 -16.61 -21.25 -13.24
CA PHE A 173 -15.26 -21.62 -13.64
C PHE A 173 -14.56 -20.51 -14.42
N PHE A 174 -15.31 -19.79 -15.29
CA PHE A 174 -14.78 -18.66 -16.05
C PHE A 174 -14.68 -17.37 -15.22
N VAL A 175 -15.70 -17.05 -14.42
CA VAL A 175 -15.77 -15.76 -13.70
C VAL A 175 -14.84 -15.74 -12.48
N ALA A 176 -14.69 -16.86 -11.77
CA ALA A 176 -13.93 -16.88 -10.53
C ALA A 176 -12.44 -16.50 -10.68
N PRO A 177 -11.69 -16.99 -11.69
CA PRO A 177 -10.31 -16.54 -11.92
C PRO A 177 -10.20 -15.03 -12.18
N ASN A 178 -11.18 -14.43 -12.85
CA ASN A 178 -11.21 -12.98 -13.10
C ASN A 178 -11.41 -12.19 -11.80
N ILE A 179 -12.32 -12.65 -10.92
CA ILE A 179 -12.50 -12.05 -9.59
C ILE A 179 -11.21 -12.18 -8.76
N ALA A 180 -10.58 -13.36 -8.78
CA ALA A 180 -9.33 -13.59 -8.07
C ALA A 180 -8.22 -12.65 -8.59
N ALA A 181 -8.10 -12.49 -9.90
CA ALA A 181 -7.12 -11.59 -10.52
C ALA A 181 -7.34 -10.12 -10.13
N LEU A 182 -8.59 -9.64 -10.19
CA LEU A 182 -8.93 -8.27 -9.79
C LEU A 182 -8.64 -8.03 -8.30
N ALA A 183 -8.99 -8.98 -7.43
CA ALA A 183 -8.72 -8.89 -6.00
C ALA A 183 -7.21 -8.91 -5.71
N TYR A 184 -6.44 -9.73 -6.42
CA TYR A 184 -4.98 -9.77 -6.30
C TYR A 184 -4.32 -8.46 -6.74
N GLN A 185 -4.75 -7.91 -7.88
CA GLN A 185 -4.21 -6.67 -8.38
C GLN A 185 -4.53 -5.50 -7.43
N TYR A 186 -5.76 -5.45 -6.90
CA TYR A 186 -6.13 -4.47 -5.88
C TYR A 186 -5.31 -4.62 -4.59
N TYR A 187 -5.03 -5.85 -4.16
CA TYR A 187 -4.12 -6.13 -3.04
C TYR A 187 -2.72 -5.55 -3.29
N ILE A 188 -2.11 -5.85 -4.46
CA ILE A 188 -0.78 -5.34 -4.82
C ILE A 188 -0.76 -3.81 -4.80
N TYR A 189 -1.79 -3.17 -5.34
CA TYR A 189 -1.87 -1.72 -5.38
C TYR A 189 -1.90 -1.09 -3.99
N ILE A 190 -2.79 -1.55 -3.09
CA ILE A 190 -2.85 -1.02 -1.73
C ILE A 190 -1.55 -1.33 -0.95
N ALA A 191 -0.95 -2.51 -1.15
CA ALA A 191 0.30 -2.90 -0.49
C ALA A 191 1.47 -2.00 -0.93
N THR A 192 1.61 -1.77 -2.24
CA THR A 192 2.65 -0.90 -2.81
C THR A 192 2.44 0.57 -2.41
N TRP A 193 1.20 1.05 -2.44
CA TRP A 193 0.87 2.41 -2.01
C TRP A 193 1.20 2.63 -0.52
N THR A 194 0.88 1.66 0.35
CA THR A 194 1.18 1.73 1.78
C THR A 194 2.68 1.71 2.03
N LEU A 195 3.43 0.94 1.23
CA LEU A 195 4.89 0.90 1.26
C LEU A 195 5.47 2.29 0.95
N VAL A 196 5.19 2.85 -0.23
CA VAL A 196 5.77 4.13 -0.68
C VAL A 196 5.48 5.25 0.32
N ARG A 197 4.28 5.28 0.89
CA ARG A 197 3.92 6.26 1.95
C ARG A 197 4.68 6.04 3.24
N THR A 198 4.84 4.78 3.65
CA THR A 198 5.64 4.45 4.83
C THR A 198 7.09 4.88 4.63
N GLU A 199 7.66 4.65 3.45
CA GLU A 199 9.00 5.12 3.09
C GLU A 199 9.13 6.64 3.16
N ALA A 200 8.18 7.37 2.57
CA ALA A 200 8.15 8.83 2.62
C ALA A 200 8.05 9.37 4.06
N ILE A 201 7.13 8.81 4.85
CA ILE A 201 6.89 9.24 6.24
C ILE A 201 8.11 8.96 7.13
N LEU A 202 8.68 7.76 7.04
CA LEU A 202 9.83 7.36 7.84
C LEU A 202 11.09 8.16 7.47
N THR A 203 11.31 8.37 6.17
CA THR A 203 12.38 9.22 5.66
C THR A 203 12.25 10.64 6.21
N GLN A 204 11.05 11.25 6.11
CA GLN A 204 10.80 12.58 6.65
C GLN A 204 11.00 12.65 8.17
N LEU A 205 10.53 11.65 8.91
CA LEU A 205 10.70 11.59 10.36
C LEU A 205 12.18 11.56 10.77
N VAL A 206 13.01 10.82 10.03
CA VAL A 206 14.46 10.77 10.27
C VAL A 206 15.16 12.05 9.87
N PHE A 207 14.77 12.70 8.77
CA PHE A 207 15.29 14.01 8.39
C PHE A 207 14.93 15.09 9.41
N ASP A 208 13.67 15.15 9.87
CA ASP A 208 13.26 16.09 10.91
C ASP A 208 14.03 15.85 12.20
N HIS A 209 14.26 14.59 12.57
CA HIS A 209 15.04 14.25 13.74
C HIS A 209 16.52 14.65 13.60
N SER A 210 17.14 14.41 12.44
CA SER A 210 18.54 14.76 12.18
C SER A 210 18.76 16.27 12.16
N LEU A 211 17.85 17.03 11.56
CA LEU A 211 17.86 18.50 11.58
C LEU A 211 17.76 19.04 13.00
N ARG A 212 16.89 18.48 13.84
CA ARG A 212 16.75 18.88 15.25
C ARG A 212 18.02 18.61 16.06
N ILE A 213 18.69 17.48 15.83
CA ILE A 213 19.97 17.17 16.50
C ILE A 213 21.04 18.18 16.09
N ARG A 214 21.20 18.40 14.78
CA ARG A 214 22.18 19.37 14.25
C ARG A 214 21.95 20.78 14.81
N MET A 215 20.70 21.25 14.83
CA MET A 215 20.36 22.56 15.39
C MET A 215 20.72 22.67 16.88
N LYS A 216 20.53 21.59 17.65
CA LYS A 216 20.90 21.55 19.07
C LYS A 216 22.43 21.57 19.25
N GLU A 217 23.16 20.90 18.37
CA GLU A 217 24.62 20.92 18.36
C GLU A 217 25.19 22.29 17.98
N ASP A 218 24.61 22.97 16.98
CA ASP A 218 25.00 24.35 16.59
C ASP A 218 24.78 25.34 17.74
N VAL A 219 23.69 25.19 18.51
CA VAL A 219 23.40 26.03 19.69
C VAL A 219 24.32 25.70 20.87
N ALA A 220 24.65 24.43 21.07
CA ALA A 220 25.56 24.01 22.15
C ALA A 220 27.04 24.29 21.83
N GLY A 221 27.39 24.33 20.54
CA GLY A 221 28.75 24.51 20.01
C GLY A 221 29.11 25.94 19.63
N GLY A 222 28.38 26.94 20.12
CA GLY A 222 28.67 28.36 19.92
C GLY A 222 29.99 28.81 20.57
N SER A 223 31.12 28.37 20.05
CA SER A 223 32.43 29.05 20.14
C SER A 223 32.87 29.47 18.74
N VAL A 224 33.32 30.71 18.66
CA VAL A 224 33.66 31.53 17.47
C VAL A 224 34.44 30.75 16.38
N PRO A 225 34.19 30.99 15.08
CA PRO A 225 34.88 30.28 14.00
C PRO A 225 36.38 30.60 14.00
N SER A 226 37.21 29.55 14.09
CA SER A 226 38.67 29.65 13.96
C SER A 226 39.06 29.63 12.48
N THR A 227 39.60 30.74 11.99
CA THR A 227 40.26 30.90 10.69
C THR A 227 41.40 29.86 10.51
N PRO A 228 41.65 29.31 9.30
CA PRO A 228 42.69 28.31 9.12
C PRO A 228 44.05 29.00 8.95
N THR A 229 45.03 28.66 9.80
CA THR A 229 46.42 29.07 9.59
C THR A 229 47.31 27.87 9.28
N SER A 230 47.89 27.95 8.08
CA SER A 230 48.92 27.10 7.50
C SER A 230 50.29 27.23 8.21
N SER A 231 51.11 26.18 8.03
CA SER A 231 52.59 26.07 8.10
C SER A 231 53.34 26.04 9.46
N ARG A 232 53.69 24.79 9.88
CA ARG A 232 55.00 24.19 10.29
C ARG A 232 56.23 25.10 10.64
N PRO A 233 57.30 24.58 11.33
CA PRO A 233 57.46 24.12 12.72
C PRO A 233 58.62 24.84 13.48
N GLN A 234 58.70 24.73 14.82
CA GLN A 234 59.95 24.38 15.55
C GLN A 234 59.73 24.24 17.08
N SER A 235 60.57 23.39 17.65
CA SER A 235 60.72 22.92 19.03
C SER A 235 60.99 24.01 20.08
N VAL A 236 60.54 23.81 21.32
CA VAL A 236 61.36 23.77 22.57
C VAL A 236 60.51 23.17 23.71
N LEU A 237 61.14 22.29 24.50
CA LEU A 237 60.65 21.63 25.72
C LEU A 237 60.41 22.63 26.87
N VAL A 238 59.43 22.38 27.76
CA VAL A 238 59.58 22.34 29.25
C VAL A 238 58.22 22.07 29.93
N ALA A 239 58.23 21.03 30.77
CA ALA A 239 57.50 20.73 32.00
C ALA A 239 56.00 21.10 32.20
N ALA A 240 55.21 20.02 32.30
CA ALA A 240 54.23 19.67 33.33
C ALA A 240 53.39 20.77 34.01
N GLU A 241 52.08 20.76 33.72
CA GLU A 241 51.04 20.87 34.74
C GLU A 241 49.80 20.08 34.26
N GLU A 242 49.44 19.03 35.01
CA GLU A 242 48.23 18.27 34.78
C GLU A 242 47.01 19.12 35.15
N VAL A 243 46.34 19.66 34.14
CA VAL A 243 44.92 20.03 34.24
C VAL A 243 44.15 19.04 33.40
N HIS A 244 43.34 18.24 34.10
CA HIS A 244 42.41 17.26 33.56
C HIS A 244 41.39 17.99 32.66
N VAL A 245 41.72 18.16 31.38
CA VAL A 245 40.76 18.55 30.34
C VAL A 245 40.14 17.26 29.83
N GLU A 246 38.89 17.00 30.21
CA GLU A 246 38.11 15.96 29.54
C GLU A 246 38.10 16.26 28.03
N PRO A 247 38.50 15.30 27.18
CA PRO A 247 38.67 15.58 25.77
C PRO A 247 37.28 15.71 25.12
N ALA A 248 37.06 16.83 24.44
CA ALA A 248 35.98 17.07 23.49
C ALA A 248 36.01 16.13 22.25
N LYS A 249 36.50 14.89 22.40
CA LYS A 249 36.56 13.85 21.37
C LYS A 249 35.29 13.00 21.30
N GLU A 250 34.41 13.09 22.29
CA GLU A 250 33.21 12.26 22.35
C GLU A 250 32.06 12.82 21.50
N SER A 251 31.95 14.15 21.36
CA SER A 251 30.92 14.80 20.54
C SER A 251 31.12 14.55 19.04
N VAL A 252 32.36 14.60 18.54
CA VAL A 252 32.68 14.36 17.11
C VAL A 252 32.40 12.90 16.74
N ARG A 253 32.75 11.93 17.60
CA ARG A 253 32.46 10.50 17.37
C ARG A 253 30.96 10.19 17.43
N SER A 254 30.19 10.88 18.28
CA SER A 254 28.74 10.71 18.37
C SER A 254 28.03 11.16 17.09
N GLY A 255 28.44 12.31 16.51
CA GLY A 255 27.92 12.82 15.24
C GLY A 255 28.26 11.93 14.03
N GLU A 256 29.52 11.48 13.91
CA GLU A 256 29.94 10.55 12.84
C GLU A 256 29.19 9.20 12.93
N ASN A 257 28.99 8.67 14.13
CA ASN A 257 28.21 7.46 14.37
C ASN A 257 26.71 7.67 14.02
N LEU A 258 26.16 8.87 14.23
CA LEU A 258 24.78 9.18 13.88
C LEU A 258 24.57 9.22 12.37
N VAL A 259 25.47 9.84 11.62
CA VAL A 259 25.42 9.90 10.15
C VAL A 259 25.46 8.48 9.56
N GLY A 260 26.38 7.63 10.05
CA GLY A 260 26.44 6.24 9.62
C GLY A 260 25.15 5.45 9.92
N ARG A 261 24.55 5.67 11.09
CA ARG A 261 23.27 5.03 11.46
C ARG A 261 22.10 5.51 10.61
N ILE A 262 22.03 6.79 10.27
CA ILE A 262 21.01 7.34 9.37
C ILE A 262 21.18 6.75 7.96
N ASN A 263 22.42 6.64 7.47
CA ASN A 263 22.69 6.03 6.17
C ASN A 263 22.26 4.55 6.13
N ASN A 264 22.57 3.78 7.18
CA ASN A 264 22.09 2.39 7.30
C ASN A 264 20.56 2.31 7.40
N TYR A 265 19.93 3.27 8.09
CA TYR A 265 18.49 3.33 8.20
C TYR A 265 17.82 3.56 6.85
N VAL A 266 18.26 4.59 6.12
CA VAL A 266 17.70 4.96 4.81
C VAL A 266 18.03 3.89 3.76
N GLY A 267 19.21 3.28 3.83
CA GLY A 267 19.66 2.28 2.86
C GLY A 267 19.05 0.90 3.07
N THR A 268 19.22 0.31 4.26
CA THR A 268 18.93 -1.11 4.50
C THR A 268 17.67 -1.31 5.35
N ASP A 269 17.52 -0.56 6.45
CA ASP A 269 16.41 -0.80 7.38
C ASP A 269 15.06 -0.46 6.76
N LEU A 270 15.00 0.61 5.96
CA LEU A 270 13.78 1.01 5.27
C LEU A 270 13.32 -0.06 4.27
N GLY A 271 14.26 -0.64 3.52
CA GLY A 271 14.00 -1.77 2.62
C GLY A 271 13.46 -2.99 3.37
N ASN A 272 14.09 -3.35 4.51
CA ASN A 272 13.63 -4.47 5.35
C ASN A 272 12.21 -4.27 5.89
N ILE A 273 11.86 -3.06 6.33
CA ILE A 273 10.48 -2.72 6.74
C ILE A 273 9.52 -2.92 5.56
N GLY A 274 9.97 -2.54 4.37
CA GLY A 274 9.21 -2.69 3.15
C GLY A 274 8.91 -4.13 2.78
N GLU A 275 9.92 -5.00 2.81
CA GLU A 275 9.77 -6.45 2.56
C GLU A 275 8.89 -7.13 3.63
N GLY A 276 8.91 -6.64 4.86
CA GLY A 276 8.11 -7.16 5.97
C GLY A 276 6.60 -6.97 5.83
N ARG A 277 6.10 -6.25 4.82
CA ARG A 277 4.67 -5.91 4.66
C ARG A 277 3.76 -7.10 4.38
N ASP A 278 4.30 -8.22 3.89
CA ASP A 278 3.53 -9.37 3.44
C ASP A 278 3.13 -10.32 4.59
N PHE A 279 3.34 -9.93 5.84
CA PHE A 279 2.96 -10.70 7.03
C PHE A 279 1.46 -11.09 7.07
N LEU A 280 0.58 -10.32 6.42
CA LEU A 280 -0.84 -10.67 6.27
C LEU A 280 -1.07 -11.97 5.50
N LEU A 281 -0.18 -12.31 4.54
CA LEU A 281 -0.24 -13.61 3.84
C LEU A 281 -0.07 -14.77 4.81
N ILE A 282 0.73 -14.59 5.87
CA ILE A 282 0.97 -15.60 6.89
C ILE A 282 -0.25 -15.72 7.82
N ILE A 283 -0.76 -14.59 8.32
CA ILE A 283 -1.81 -14.57 9.34
C ILE A 283 -3.18 -14.95 8.76
N VAL A 284 -3.51 -14.46 7.56
CA VAL A 284 -4.81 -14.65 6.94
C VAL A 284 -4.72 -15.69 5.81
N GLY A 285 -3.69 -15.59 4.98
CA GLY A 285 -3.57 -16.44 3.80
C GLY A 285 -3.31 -17.90 4.13
N SER A 286 -2.39 -18.19 5.05
CA SER A 286 -2.07 -19.58 5.42
C SER A 286 -3.26 -20.34 5.98
N PRO A 287 -4.03 -19.84 6.98
CA PRO A 287 -5.21 -20.54 7.46
C PRO A 287 -6.21 -20.84 6.33
N LEU A 288 -6.59 -19.84 5.53
CA LEU A 288 -7.55 -20.03 4.44
C LEU A 288 -7.07 -21.06 3.40
N ARG A 289 -5.76 -21.10 3.12
CA ARG A 289 -5.19 -22.04 2.15
C ARG A 289 -5.19 -23.49 2.65
N PHE A 290 -5.09 -23.72 3.95
CA PHE A 290 -4.98 -25.07 4.50
C PHE A 290 -6.31 -25.61 5.06
N THR A 291 -7.15 -24.78 5.68
CA THR A 291 -8.40 -25.25 6.29
C THR A 291 -9.46 -25.56 5.25
N ILE A 292 -9.62 -24.68 4.25
CA ILE A 292 -10.71 -24.77 3.28
C ILE A 292 -10.59 -26.03 2.39
N PRO A 293 -9.42 -26.38 1.83
CA PRO A 293 -9.27 -27.63 1.09
C PRO A 293 -9.51 -28.87 1.93
N ASN A 294 -9.06 -28.88 3.18
CA ASN A 294 -9.26 -30.04 4.06
C ASN A 294 -10.76 -30.29 4.35
N GLU A 295 -11.57 -29.24 4.42
CA GLU A 295 -13.03 -29.38 4.57
C GLU A 295 -13.73 -29.74 3.25
N LEU A 296 -13.31 -29.15 2.12
CA LEU A 296 -13.92 -29.40 0.80
C LEU A 296 -13.51 -30.75 0.20
N PHE A 297 -12.30 -31.21 0.49
CA PHE A 297 -11.68 -32.42 -0.05
C PHE A 297 -10.99 -33.18 1.10
N PRO A 298 -11.77 -33.76 2.04
CA PRO A 298 -11.18 -34.54 3.12
C PRO A 298 -10.38 -35.71 2.53
N ALA A 299 -9.14 -35.89 3.00
CA ALA A 299 -8.34 -37.05 2.65
C ALA A 299 -9.09 -38.31 3.13
N ALA A 300 -9.42 -39.19 2.17
CA ALA A 300 -10.05 -40.48 2.42
C ALA A 300 -9.14 -41.45 3.18
#